data_AF-A0A534W4G8-F1
#
_entry.id   AF-A0A534W4G8-F1
#
_cell.length_a   1.000
_cell.length_b   1.000
_cell.length_c   1.000
_cell.angle_alpha   90.00
_cell.angle_beta   90.00
_cell.angle_gamma   90.00
#
_symmetry.space_group_name_H-M   'P 1'
#
loop_
_entity.id
_entity.type
_entity.pdbx_description
1 polymer ?
#
loop_
_entity_poly.entity_id
_entity_poly.type
_entity_poly.pdbx_seq_one_letter_code
_entity_poly.pdbx_strand_id
1 'polypeptide(L)'
;MTRSIAPVACCLAAACASGSAVRQRADSIAAEVKGARDLNAEVCAPRELAAAEANLRFARLALDQGDSGRADAHLGTAAPAAHEAVARSKECGKQAVVIKNKPEPQAPVAVATTVTARDSDGDGVSDDIDRCPELPGPKENFGCPWPDRDGDKVADREDRCPDEPGSPENQGCPRRATALIVVRRDRIELKQQIHFQPNRARILRDSYEVLDEVAEALRDASVTVRIEGHTDNVGKRKENVTLSQARADA
;
A
#
# COMPACT_ATOMS: atom_id res chain seq x y z
N MET A 1 -54.54 -38.92 -23.89
CA MET A 1 -54.21 -37.76 -23.04
C MET A 1 -52.71 -37.79 -22.75
N THR A 2 -51.90 -37.26 -23.66
CA THR A 2 -50.44 -37.22 -23.53
C THR A 2 -50.03 -35.85 -23.01
N ARG A 3 -49.59 -35.80 -21.73
CA ARG A 3 -49.05 -34.57 -21.12
C ARG A 3 -47.61 -34.39 -21.60
N SER A 4 -47.39 -33.36 -22.40
CA SER A 4 -46.06 -32.91 -22.84
C SER A 4 -45.42 -32.10 -21.71
N ILE A 5 -44.29 -32.58 -21.19
CA ILE A 5 -43.44 -31.86 -20.22
C ILE A 5 -42.34 -31.18 -21.03
N ALA A 6 -42.39 -29.85 -21.13
CA ALA A 6 -41.33 -29.06 -21.75
C ALA A 6 -40.14 -28.94 -20.78
N PRO A 7 -38.88 -29.08 -21.24
CA PRO A 7 -37.72 -28.92 -20.38
C PRO A 7 -37.44 -27.43 -20.16
N VAL A 8 -37.50 -26.99 -18.91
CA VAL A 8 -36.91 -25.73 -18.47
C VAL A 8 -35.41 -25.95 -18.37
N ALA A 9 -34.70 -25.78 -19.48
CA ALA A 9 -33.25 -25.78 -19.52
C ALA A 9 -32.79 -24.69 -20.48
N CYS A 10 -31.76 -23.95 -20.06
CA CYS A 10 -31.00 -22.95 -20.83
C CYS A 10 -31.42 -21.47 -20.62
N CYS A 11 -31.03 -20.88 -19.48
CA CYS A 11 -30.86 -19.42 -19.34
C CYS A 11 -29.61 -19.00 -18.51
N LEU A 12 -28.64 -19.89 -18.26
CA LEU A 12 -27.45 -19.57 -17.44
C LEU A 12 -26.17 -19.25 -18.24
N ALA A 13 -26.18 -19.33 -19.57
CA ALA A 13 -24.97 -19.17 -20.39
C ALA A 13 -24.67 -17.73 -20.85
N ALA A 14 -25.60 -16.78 -20.70
CA ALA A 14 -25.45 -15.44 -21.27
C ALA A 14 -24.63 -14.47 -20.40
N ALA A 15 -24.54 -14.69 -19.08
CA ALA A 15 -23.88 -13.76 -18.16
C ALA A 15 -22.34 -13.90 -18.13
N CYS A 16 -21.80 -15.07 -18.46
CA CYS A 16 -20.35 -15.29 -18.44
C CYS A 16 -19.63 -14.75 -19.68
N ALA A 17 -20.32 -14.64 -20.82
CA ALA A 17 -19.73 -14.19 -22.08
C ALA A 17 -19.46 -12.68 -22.14
N SER A 18 -20.27 -11.87 -21.46
CA SER A 18 -20.08 -10.41 -21.39
C SER A 18 -18.90 -10.05 -20.48
N GLY A 19 -18.74 -10.75 -19.35
CA GLY A 19 -17.63 -10.50 -18.41
C GLY A 19 -16.24 -10.83 -18.96
N SER A 20 -16.10 -11.80 -19.88
CA SER A 20 -14.82 -12.11 -20.52
C SER A 20 -14.47 -11.08 -21.60
N ALA A 21 -15.45 -10.61 -22.37
CA ALA A 21 -15.24 -9.58 -23.39
C ALA A 21 -14.82 -8.23 -22.78
N VAL A 22 -15.44 -7.81 -21.67
CA VAL A 22 -15.09 -6.56 -20.97
C VAL A 22 -13.70 -6.65 -20.33
N ARG A 23 -13.31 -7.82 -19.81
CA ARG A 23 -11.92 -8.05 -19.33
C ARG A 23 -10.90 -7.93 -20.45
N GLN A 24 -11.14 -8.56 -21.59
CA GLN A 24 -10.25 -8.49 -22.74
C GLN A 24 -10.11 -7.04 -23.26
N ARG A 25 -11.20 -6.27 -23.24
CA ARG A 25 -11.18 -4.85 -23.58
C ARG A 25 -10.34 -4.03 -22.58
N ALA A 26 -10.47 -4.30 -21.28
CA ALA A 26 -9.65 -3.67 -20.25
C ALA A 26 -8.16 -3.97 -20.44
N ASP A 27 -7.80 -5.20 -20.80
CA ASP A 27 -6.41 -5.59 -21.06
C ASP A 27 -5.83 -4.90 -22.30
N SER A 28 -6.63 -4.74 -23.36
CA SER A 28 -6.22 -3.96 -24.55
C SER A 28 -5.95 -2.49 -24.19
N ILE A 29 -6.86 -1.86 -23.43
CA ILE A 29 -6.69 -0.47 -22.99
C ILE A 29 -5.48 -0.34 -22.06
N ALA A 30 -5.23 -1.33 -21.20
CA ALA A 30 -4.04 -1.36 -20.36
C ALA A 30 -2.74 -1.39 -21.18
N ALA A 31 -2.72 -2.13 -22.28
CA ALA A 31 -1.59 -2.14 -23.21
C ALA A 31 -1.37 -0.77 -23.88
N GLU A 32 -2.45 -0.08 -24.26
CA GLU A 32 -2.39 1.28 -24.80
C GLU A 32 -1.88 2.31 -23.77
N VAL A 33 -2.37 2.26 -22.54
CA VAL A 33 -1.89 3.11 -21.43
C VAL A 33 -0.40 2.87 -21.17
N LYS A 34 0.03 1.61 -21.17
CA LYS A 34 1.46 1.28 -21.07
C LYS A 34 2.24 1.87 -22.26
N GLY A 35 1.74 1.74 -23.48
CA GLY A 35 2.34 2.35 -24.66
C GLY A 35 2.43 3.87 -24.58
N ALA A 36 1.45 4.53 -23.97
CA ALA A 36 1.49 5.98 -23.71
C ALA A 36 2.63 6.34 -22.74
N ARG A 37 2.79 5.61 -21.63
CA ARG A 37 3.92 5.81 -20.70
C ARG A 37 5.27 5.57 -21.37
N ASP A 38 5.37 4.51 -22.19
CA ASP A 38 6.59 4.19 -22.94
C ASP A 38 6.95 5.32 -23.94
N LEU A 39 5.96 6.14 -24.36
CA LEU A 39 6.14 7.35 -25.16
C LEU A 39 6.29 8.64 -24.32
N ASN A 40 6.51 8.54 -23.02
CA ASN A 40 6.67 9.66 -22.10
C ASN A 40 5.41 10.55 -21.97
N ALA A 41 4.21 9.95 -22.07
CA ALA A 41 2.93 10.65 -21.91
C ALA A 41 2.77 11.41 -20.59
N GLU A 42 3.55 11.05 -19.57
CA GLU A 42 3.58 11.71 -18.27
C GLU A 42 3.98 13.18 -18.40
N VAL A 43 4.82 13.50 -19.40
CA VAL A 43 5.24 14.87 -19.73
C VAL A 43 4.38 15.45 -20.85
N CYS A 44 4.01 14.62 -21.82
CA CYS A 44 3.43 15.05 -23.09
C CYS A 44 1.90 15.14 -23.11
N ALA A 45 1.24 14.33 -22.29
CA ALA A 45 -0.21 14.20 -22.22
C ALA A 45 -0.67 13.79 -20.80
N PRO A 46 -0.27 14.54 -19.74
CA PRO A 46 -0.49 14.12 -18.35
C PRO A 46 -1.97 13.99 -17.99
N ARG A 47 -2.81 14.87 -18.53
CA ARG A 47 -4.26 14.87 -18.26
C ARG A 47 -4.94 13.65 -18.86
N GLU A 48 -4.61 13.33 -20.10
CA GLU A 48 -5.16 12.20 -20.84
C GLU A 48 -4.68 10.87 -20.25
N LEU A 49 -3.39 10.78 -19.90
CA LEU A 49 -2.83 9.61 -19.23
C LEU A 49 -3.52 9.36 -17.87
N ALA A 50 -3.64 10.39 -17.03
CA ALA A 50 -4.28 10.26 -15.72
C ALA A 50 -5.77 9.86 -15.84
N ALA A 51 -6.50 10.43 -16.80
CA ALA A 51 -7.90 10.08 -17.05
C ALA A 51 -8.06 8.61 -17.50
N ALA A 52 -7.13 8.12 -18.33
CA ALA A 52 -7.12 6.73 -18.79
C ALA A 52 -6.84 5.76 -17.63
N GLU A 53 -5.82 6.04 -16.82
CA GLU A 53 -5.40 5.20 -15.70
C GLU A 53 -6.44 5.12 -14.58
N ALA A 54 -7.01 6.26 -14.20
CA ALA A 54 -8.02 6.32 -13.15
C ALA A 54 -9.25 5.50 -13.55
N ASN A 55 -9.76 5.68 -14.77
CA ASN A 55 -10.92 4.94 -15.25
C ASN A 55 -10.61 3.45 -15.47
N LEU A 56 -9.42 3.08 -15.96
CA LEU A 56 -9.01 1.69 -16.07
C LEU A 56 -8.94 1.00 -14.69
N ARG A 57 -8.47 1.71 -13.66
CA ARG A 57 -8.46 1.22 -12.28
C ARG A 57 -9.88 0.97 -11.76
N PHE A 58 -10.80 1.91 -11.97
CA PHE A 58 -12.20 1.73 -11.57
C PHE A 58 -12.89 0.61 -12.35
N ALA A 59 -12.59 0.46 -13.65
CA ALA A 59 -13.12 -0.63 -14.46
C ALA A 59 -12.70 -2.01 -13.92
N ARG A 60 -11.43 -2.17 -13.53
CA ARG A 60 -10.91 -3.42 -12.94
C ARG A 60 -11.59 -3.74 -11.60
N LEU A 61 -11.74 -2.74 -10.72
CA LEU A 61 -12.46 -2.92 -9.46
C LEU A 61 -13.91 -3.36 -9.68
N ALA A 62 -14.60 -2.79 -10.68
CA ALA A 62 -15.96 -3.19 -11.02
C ALA A 62 -16.01 -4.64 -11.56
N LEU A 63 -15.02 -5.05 -12.36
CA LEU A 63 -14.91 -6.44 -12.83
C LEU A 63 -14.65 -7.44 -11.69
N ASP A 64 -13.86 -7.07 -10.69
CA ASP A 64 -13.61 -7.88 -9.50
C ASP A 64 -14.87 -8.04 -8.65
N GLN A 65 -15.73 -7.02 -8.64
CA GLN A 65 -17.05 -7.04 -8.02
C GLN A 65 -18.12 -7.75 -8.86
N GLY A 66 -17.78 -8.21 -10.08
CA GLY A 66 -18.70 -8.85 -11.01
C GLY A 66 -19.66 -7.90 -11.74
N ASP A 67 -19.44 -6.59 -11.66
CA ASP A 67 -20.25 -5.56 -12.33
C ASP A 67 -19.65 -5.18 -13.68
N SER A 68 -19.97 -5.97 -14.70
CA SER A 68 -19.48 -5.76 -16.07
C SER A 68 -20.04 -4.50 -16.75
N GLY A 69 -21.24 -4.04 -16.34
CA GLY A 69 -21.87 -2.85 -16.91
C GLY A 69 -21.17 -1.56 -16.45
N ARG A 70 -20.89 -1.47 -15.14
CA ARG A 70 -20.10 -0.37 -14.58
C ARG A 70 -18.67 -0.38 -15.08
N ALA A 71 -18.08 -1.57 -15.22
CA ALA A 71 -16.76 -1.71 -15.81
C ALA A 71 -16.72 -1.15 -17.23
N ASP A 72 -17.67 -1.53 -18.08
CA ASP A 72 -17.71 -1.06 -19.48
C ASP A 72 -17.91 0.46 -19.58
N ALA A 73 -18.69 1.06 -18.68
CA ALA A 73 -18.85 2.52 -18.61
C ALA A 73 -17.51 3.23 -18.34
N HIS A 74 -16.72 2.73 -17.38
CA HIS A 74 -15.37 3.26 -17.13
C HIS A 74 -14.43 3.03 -18.31
N LEU A 75 -14.48 1.85 -18.95
CA LEU A 75 -13.69 1.60 -20.17
C LEU A 75 -14.09 2.52 -21.33
N GLY A 76 -15.34 2.96 -21.39
CA GLY A 76 -15.83 3.96 -22.35
C GLY A 76 -15.15 5.33 -22.18
N THR A 77 -14.72 5.68 -20.97
CA THR A 77 -13.92 6.89 -20.72
C THR A 77 -12.41 6.61 -20.83
N ALA A 78 -11.95 5.44 -20.39
CA ALA A 78 -10.53 5.09 -20.40
C ALA A 78 -9.97 4.93 -21.82
N ALA A 79 -10.71 4.31 -22.74
CA ALA A 79 -10.28 4.05 -24.11
C ALA A 79 -9.93 5.32 -24.92
N PRO A 80 -10.84 6.31 -25.05
CA PRO A 80 -10.51 7.53 -25.79
C PRO A 80 -9.37 8.32 -25.14
N ALA A 81 -9.30 8.35 -23.81
CA ALA A 81 -8.22 9.00 -23.08
C ALA A 81 -6.86 8.33 -23.33
N ALA A 82 -6.81 6.98 -23.32
CA ALA A 82 -5.60 6.22 -23.62
C ALA A 82 -5.13 6.47 -25.07
N HIS A 83 -6.05 6.43 -26.02
CA HIS A 83 -5.74 6.71 -27.42
C HIS A 83 -5.21 8.15 -27.60
N GLU A 84 -5.84 9.14 -26.97
CA GLU A 84 -5.42 10.53 -27.04
C GLU A 84 -4.05 10.75 -26.39
N ALA A 85 -3.78 10.10 -25.25
CA ALA A 85 -2.48 10.12 -24.60
C ALA A 85 -1.38 9.59 -25.53
N VAL A 86 -1.60 8.47 -26.22
CA VAL A 86 -0.67 7.94 -27.22
C VAL A 86 -0.49 8.92 -28.38
N ALA A 87 -1.58 9.49 -28.90
CA ALA A 87 -1.53 10.39 -30.07
C ALA A 87 -0.70 11.64 -29.77
N ARG A 88 -0.93 12.28 -28.62
CA ARG A 88 -0.20 13.47 -28.17
C ARG A 88 1.27 13.18 -27.86
N SER A 89 1.57 11.97 -27.41
CA SER A 89 2.94 11.57 -27.05
C SER A 89 3.82 11.23 -28.24
N LYS A 90 3.24 10.78 -29.37
CA LYS A 90 3.99 10.47 -30.61
C LYS A 90 4.74 11.66 -31.21
N GLU A 91 4.19 12.87 -31.09
CA GLU A 91 4.77 14.08 -31.68
C GLU A 91 5.61 14.90 -30.68
N CYS A 92 5.44 14.62 -29.39
CA CYS A 92 6.16 15.27 -28.30
C CYS A 92 7.70 15.05 -28.35
N GLY A 93 8.15 13.97 -29.03
CA GLY A 93 9.57 13.64 -29.19
C GLY A 93 10.35 14.38 -30.29
N LYS A 94 9.74 15.32 -31.05
CA LYS A 94 10.45 16.09 -32.10
C LYS A 94 11.08 17.39 -31.61
N GLN A 95 10.96 17.73 -30.34
CA GLN A 95 11.78 18.75 -29.70
C GLN A 95 12.74 18.11 -28.72
N ALA A 96 13.60 17.23 -29.25
CA ALA A 96 14.92 17.10 -28.65
C ALA A 96 15.58 18.47 -28.77
N VAL A 97 15.56 19.27 -27.69
CA VAL A 97 16.48 20.39 -27.55
C VAL A 97 17.85 19.76 -27.70
N VAL A 98 18.45 19.91 -28.89
CA VAL A 98 19.85 19.57 -29.09
C VAL A 98 20.61 20.56 -28.21
N ILE A 99 20.94 20.14 -26.99
CA ILE A 99 21.99 20.79 -26.21
C ILE A 99 23.28 20.51 -26.99
N LYS A 100 23.54 21.30 -28.04
CA LYS A 100 24.90 21.45 -28.55
C LYS A 100 25.62 22.20 -27.45
N ASN A 101 26.67 21.56 -26.93
CA ASN A 101 27.51 21.96 -25.81
C ASN A 101 27.06 21.34 -24.49
N LYS A 102 27.61 20.14 -24.21
CA LYS A 102 27.93 19.72 -22.84
C LYS A 102 28.83 20.83 -22.25
N PRO A 103 28.40 21.62 -21.26
CA PRO A 103 29.33 22.47 -20.54
C PRO A 103 30.14 21.55 -19.63
N GLU A 104 31.47 21.59 -19.76
CA GLU A 104 32.36 21.08 -18.71
C GLU A 104 32.03 21.76 -17.37
N PRO A 105 32.27 21.08 -16.23
CA PRO A 105 31.93 21.60 -14.91
C PRO A 105 32.75 22.86 -14.63
N GLN A 106 32.14 24.02 -14.83
CA GLN A 106 32.70 25.29 -14.42
C GLN A 106 32.35 25.48 -12.94
N ALA A 107 33.39 25.72 -12.14
CA ALA A 107 33.32 26.16 -10.76
C ALA A 107 32.28 27.29 -10.60
N PRO A 108 31.64 27.44 -9.42
CA PRO A 108 30.50 28.34 -9.26
C PRO A 108 30.92 29.78 -9.55
N VAL A 109 30.59 30.24 -10.75
CA VAL A 109 30.66 31.64 -11.12
C VAL A 109 29.48 32.33 -10.46
N ALA A 110 29.80 33.20 -9.50
CA ALA A 110 28.85 34.12 -8.90
C ALA A 110 28.24 35.00 -10.00
N VAL A 111 27.01 34.67 -10.41
CA VAL A 111 26.22 35.54 -11.28
C VAL A 111 25.35 36.41 -10.40
N ALA A 112 25.83 37.62 -10.15
CA ALA A 112 25.03 38.72 -9.64
C ALA A 112 24.06 39.18 -10.74
N THR A 113 22.86 38.60 -10.76
CA THR A 113 21.70 39.17 -11.44
C THR A 113 20.53 39.16 -10.47
N THR A 114 20.17 40.37 -10.04
CA THR A 114 19.07 40.69 -9.15
C THR A 114 17.72 40.44 -9.83
N VAL A 115 17.26 39.20 -9.81
CA VAL A 115 15.87 38.92 -9.47
C VAL A 115 15.98 38.16 -8.17
N THR A 116 15.63 38.78 -7.06
CA THR A 116 15.41 38.04 -5.81
C THR A 116 14.26 37.10 -6.09
N ALA A 117 14.57 35.90 -6.60
CA ALA A 117 13.66 34.79 -6.63
C ALA A 117 13.22 34.63 -5.17
N ARG A 118 11.97 34.99 -4.93
CA ARG A 118 11.40 34.98 -3.60
C ARG A 118 11.46 33.54 -3.10
N ASP A 119 11.92 33.38 -1.88
CA ASP A 119 12.05 32.12 -1.17
C ASP A 119 11.41 32.39 0.19
N SER A 120 10.11 32.10 0.26
CA SER A 120 9.22 32.56 1.32
C SER A 120 9.42 31.78 2.62
N ASP A 121 9.89 30.52 2.55
CA ASP A 121 10.18 29.68 3.71
C ASP A 121 11.68 29.46 3.98
N GLY A 122 12.55 29.88 3.05
CA GLY A 122 13.99 29.92 3.23
C GLY A 122 14.69 28.56 3.07
N ASP A 123 14.07 27.59 2.40
CA ASP A 123 14.65 26.26 2.21
C ASP A 123 15.68 26.18 1.06
N GLY A 124 15.85 27.28 0.32
CA GLY A 124 16.79 27.41 -0.79
C GLY A 124 16.25 26.87 -2.13
N VAL A 125 14.95 26.59 -2.21
CA VAL A 125 14.12 26.44 -3.40
C VAL A 125 13.31 27.73 -3.56
N SER A 126 13.27 28.30 -4.75
CA SER A 126 12.50 29.53 -4.97
C SER A 126 11.01 29.22 -5.14
N ASP A 127 10.14 30.16 -4.71
CA ASP A 127 8.67 30.04 -4.73
C ASP A 127 8.09 29.61 -6.09
N ASP A 128 8.80 29.84 -7.20
CA ASP A 128 8.39 29.47 -8.56
C ASP A 128 8.59 27.99 -8.90
N ILE A 129 9.49 27.30 -8.20
CA ILE A 129 9.77 25.86 -8.36
C ILE A 129 9.53 25.05 -7.07
N ASP A 130 9.16 25.73 -5.99
CA ASP A 130 8.72 25.14 -4.74
C ASP A 130 7.25 24.73 -4.81
N ARG A 131 6.96 23.48 -4.45
CA ARG A 131 5.58 22.96 -4.36
C ARG A 131 4.89 23.35 -3.04
N CYS A 132 5.66 23.76 -2.03
CA CYS A 132 5.22 24.15 -0.71
C CYS A 132 5.85 25.48 -0.25
N PRO A 133 5.61 26.64 -0.92
CA PRO A 133 6.31 27.92 -0.66
C PRO A 133 6.20 28.52 0.76
N GLU A 134 5.44 27.90 1.66
CA GLU A 134 5.27 28.34 3.05
C GLU A 134 5.81 27.30 4.06
N LEU A 135 6.33 26.17 3.59
CA LEU A 135 6.71 25.02 4.41
C LEU A 135 8.05 24.45 3.93
N PRO A 136 9.14 24.66 4.68
CA PRO A 136 10.47 24.35 4.20
C PRO A 136 10.66 22.84 4.00
N GLY A 137 11.33 22.48 2.92
CA GLY A 137 11.58 21.09 2.57
C GLY A 137 12.87 20.84 1.79
N PRO A 138 13.23 19.57 1.60
CA PRO A 138 14.38 19.22 0.79
C PRO A 138 14.15 19.51 -0.70
N LYS A 139 15.23 19.89 -1.38
CA LYS A 139 15.25 20.08 -2.85
C LYS A 139 14.83 18.81 -3.60
N GLU A 140 15.14 17.64 -3.03
CA GLU A 140 14.77 16.33 -3.55
C GLU A 140 13.25 16.12 -3.60
N ASN A 141 12.49 16.85 -2.78
CA ASN A 141 11.02 16.82 -2.75
C ASN A 141 10.40 18.14 -3.19
N PHE A 142 11.12 18.92 -4.01
CA PHE A 142 10.64 20.19 -4.58
C PHE A 142 10.17 21.18 -3.51
N GLY A 143 10.95 21.33 -2.45
CA GLY A 143 10.70 22.27 -1.35
C GLY A 143 9.61 21.82 -0.36
N CYS A 144 8.96 20.68 -0.58
CA CYS A 144 8.01 20.14 0.39
C CYS A 144 8.66 19.21 1.43
N PRO A 145 8.26 19.25 2.72
CA PRO A 145 8.64 18.23 3.69
C PRO A 145 8.11 16.84 3.27
N TRP A 146 8.77 15.78 3.73
CA TRP A 146 8.25 14.43 3.54
C TRP A 146 7.01 14.22 4.44
N PRO A 147 5.99 13.48 3.99
CA PRO A 147 4.85 13.14 4.84
C PRO A 147 5.29 12.40 6.11
N ASP A 148 4.64 12.74 7.22
CA ASP A 148 4.77 12.15 8.54
C ASP A 148 3.33 12.08 9.09
N ARG A 149 2.69 10.91 8.95
CA ARG A 149 1.25 10.73 9.21
C ARG A 149 0.90 10.70 10.69
N ASP A 150 1.78 10.19 11.53
CA ASP A 150 1.55 10.05 12.97
C ASP A 150 2.25 11.15 13.81
N GLY A 151 3.08 11.97 13.18
CA GLY A 151 3.71 13.15 13.76
C GLY A 151 4.90 12.83 14.67
N ASP A 152 5.54 11.67 14.48
CA ASP A 152 6.64 11.20 15.33
C ASP A 152 8.02 11.71 14.90
N LYS A 153 8.07 12.49 13.82
CA LYS A 153 9.26 13.10 13.19
C LYS A 153 10.15 12.11 12.45
N VAL A 154 9.66 10.92 12.15
CA VAL A 154 10.20 9.99 11.16
C VAL A 154 9.33 10.07 9.92
N ALA A 155 9.92 10.32 8.76
CA ALA A 155 9.14 10.39 7.53
C ALA A 155 8.51 9.02 7.23
N ASP A 156 7.27 8.99 6.69
CA ASP A 156 6.52 7.76 6.35
C ASP A 156 7.33 6.73 5.53
N ARG A 157 8.29 7.20 4.74
CA ARG A 157 9.17 6.35 3.90
C ARG A 157 10.30 5.66 4.67
N GLU A 158 10.64 6.18 5.85
CA GLU A 158 11.69 5.73 6.77
C GLU A 158 11.10 5.13 8.06
N ASP A 159 9.79 5.30 8.25
CA ASP A 159 9.00 4.78 9.35
C ASP A 159 8.48 3.36 9.07
N ARG A 160 8.70 2.45 10.03
CA ARG A 160 8.18 1.08 10.00
C ARG A 160 6.72 1.01 10.48
N CYS A 161 6.26 1.99 11.25
CA CYS A 161 4.92 2.10 11.82
C CYS A 161 4.22 3.43 11.43
N PRO A 162 3.96 3.73 10.12
CA PRO A 162 3.51 5.06 9.65
C PRO A 162 2.17 5.61 10.16
N ASP A 163 1.49 4.87 11.04
CA ASP A 163 0.20 5.23 11.62
C ASP A 163 0.24 5.15 13.16
N GLU A 164 1.40 4.87 13.78
CA GLU A 164 1.59 4.71 15.23
C GLU A 164 2.86 5.41 15.71
N PRO A 165 2.75 6.50 16.49
CA PRO A 165 3.90 7.35 16.77
C PRO A 165 4.95 6.62 17.61
N GLY A 166 6.20 6.69 17.16
CA GLY A 166 7.32 6.04 17.80
C GLY A 166 8.53 6.93 18.01
N SER A 167 9.66 6.27 18.27
CA SER A 167 10.95 6.94 18.44
C SER A 167 11.81 6.71 17.20
N PRO A 168 12.59 7.70 16.71
CA PRO A 168 13.54 7.50 15.63
C PRO A 168 14.53 6.34 15.90
N GLU A 169 14.90 6.11 17.16
CA GLU A 169 15.76 4.98 17.57
C GLU A 169 15.10 3.61 17.39
N ASN A 170 13.79 3.57 17.10
CA ASN A 170 13.00 2.37 16.84
C ASN A 170 12.30 2.43 15.48
N GLN A 171 12.86 3.20 14.52
CA GLN A 171 12.31 3.33 13.16
C GLN A 171 10.84 3.75 13.14
N GLY A 172 10.50 4.74 13.96
CA GLY A 172 9.16 5.30 14.08
C GLY A 172 8.12 4.40 14.75
N CYS A 173 8.52 3.25 15.31
CA CYS A 173 7.62 2.41 16.08
C CYS A 173 7.63 2.72 17.59
N PRO A 174 6.47 2.65 18.27
CA PRO A 174 6.39 2.88 19.71
C PRO A 174 7.20 1.85 20.51
N ARG A 175 8.04 2.32 21.45
CA ARG A 175 8.65 1.46 22.46
C ARG A 175 7.64 1.22 23.57
N ARG A 176 7.09 0.01 23.67
CA ARG A 176 6.25 -0.37 24.82
C ARG A 176 7.11 -0.30 26.09
N ALA A 177 6.81 0.68 26.95
CA ALA A 177 7.67 1.16 28.05
C ALA A 177 8.00 0.11 29.13
N THR A 178 7.34 -1.04 29.10
CA THR A 178 7.67 -2.21 29.89
C THR A 178 7.71 -3.39 28.95
N ALA A 179 8.90 -3.86 28.57
CA ALA A 179 9.01 -5.13 27.86
C ALA A 179 8.32 -6.22 28.72
N LEU A 180 7.14 -6.66 28.30
CA LEU A 180 6.34 -7.67 28.98
C LEU A 180 6.95 -9.05 28.74
N ILE A 181 7.88 -9.16 27.79
CA ILE A 181 8.67 -10.37 27.56
C ILE A 181 10.17 -10.14 27.65
N VAL A 182 10.90 -11.21 27.90
CA VAL A 182 12.36 -11.26 27.82
C VAL A 182 12.73 -12.45 26.94
N VAL A 183 13.30 -12.17 25.78
CA VAL A 183 13.79 -13.21 24.86
C VAL A 183 15.18 -13.67 25.34
N ARG A 184 15.29 -14.94 25.74
CA ARG A 184 16.56 -15.62 26.03
C ARG A 184 16.93 -16.54 24.88
N ARG A 185 18.14 -17.10 24.93
CA ARG A 185 18.63 -18.04 23.91
C ARG A 185 17.78 -19.30 23.78
N ASP A 186 17.11 -19.73 24.85
CA ASP A 186 16.37 -21.01 24.91
C ASP A 186 14.85 -20.86 25.11
N ARG A 187 14.36 -19.66 25.48
CA ARG A 187 12.94 -19.43 25.80
C ARG A 187 12.56 -17.96 25.72
N ILE A 188 11.25 -17.72 25.64
CA ILE A 188 10.65 -16.39 25.84
C ILE A 188 10.03 -16.37 27.24
N GLU A 189 10.49 -15.47 28.10
CA GLU A 189 9.95 -15.31 29.45
C GLU A 189 8.90 -14.21 29.46
N LEU A 190 7.65 -14.54 29.82
CA LEU A 190 6.60 -13.56 30.00
C LEU A 190 6.61 -13.04 31.44
N LYS A 191 6.59 -11.72 31.63
CA LYS A 191 6.50 -11.07 32.95
C LYS A 191 5.08 -11.06 33.52
N GLN A 192 4.09 -11.35 32.69
CA GLN A 192 2.68 -11.48 33.08
C GLN A 192 2.11 -12.81 32.61
N GLN A 193 1.05 -13.28 33.29
CA GLN A 193 0.35 -14.50 32.91
C GLN A 193 -0.66 -14.24 31.78
N ILE A 194 -0.86 -15.25 30.93
CA ILE A 194 -1.96 -15.26 29.96
C ILE A 194 -3.22 -15.75 30.65
N HIS A 195 -4.27 -14.94 30.62
CA HIS A 195 -5.55 -15.28 31.21
C HIS A 195 -6.52 -15.87 30.19
N PHE A 196 -7.24 -16.90 30.62
CA PHE A 196 -8.27 -17.58 29.85
C PHE A 196 -9.61 -17.48 30.58
N GLN A 197 -10.71 -17.53 29.83
CA GLN A 197 -12.02 -17.77 30.43
C GLN A 197 -12.00 -19.11 31.21
N PRO A 198 -12.64 -19.19 32.40
CA PRO A 198 -12.69 -20.41 33.19
C PRO A 198 -13.20 -21.61 32.37
N ASN A 199 -12.50 -22.75 32.45
CA ASN A 199 -12.79 -23.99 31.71
C ASN A 199 -12.88 -23.83 30.18
N ARG A 200 -12.28 -22.79 29.61
CA ARG A 200 -12.27 -22.52 28.17
C ARG A 200 -10.86 -22.18 27.69
N ALA A 201 -10.65 -22.31 26.37
CA ALA A 201 -9.44 -21.89 25.67
C ALA A 201 -9.55 -20.48 25.08
N ARG A 202 -10.55 -19.70 25.51
CA ARG A 202 -10.72 -18.31 25.04
C ARG A 202 -9.83 -17.39 25.87
N ILE A 203 -8.84 -16.78 25.22
CA ILE A 203 -7.93 -15.79 25.81
C ILE A 203 -8.72 -14.51 26.18
N LEU A 204 -8.41 -13.92 27.32
CA LEU A 204 -8.98 -12.64 27.77
C LEU A 204 -8.22 -11.45 27.16
N ARG A 205 -8.92 -10.33 26.97
CA ARG A 205 -8.40 -9.15 26.26
C ARG A 205 -7.21 -8.49 26.95
N ASP A 206 -7.12 -8.61 28.28
CA ASP A 206 -6.00 -8.13 29.09
C ASP A 206 -4.67 -8.82 28.73
N SER A 207 -4.72 -9.98 28.10
CA SER A 207 -3.56 -10.77 27.70
C SER A 207 -3.07 -10.43 26.28
N TYR A 208 -3.80 -9.63 25.51
CA TYR A 208 -3.45 -9.35 24.12
C TYR A 208 -2.19 -8.51 24.00
N GLU A 209 -1.96 -7.58 24.94
CA GLU A 209 -0.78 -6.72 24.92
C GLU A 209 0.53 -7.50 24.98
N VAL A 210 0.61 -8.52 25.86
CA VAL A 210 1.80 -9.40 25.94
C VAL A 210 1.88 -10.36 24.75
N LEU A 211 0.75 -10.82 24.20
CA LEU A 211 0.74 -11.70 23.04
C LEU A 211 1.19 -11.00 21.76
N ASP A 212 0.86 -9.72 21.60
CA ASP A 212 1.35 -8.91 20.49
C ASP A 212 2.88 -8.76 20.54
N GLU A 213 3.44 -8.55 21.74
CA GLU A 213 4.90 -8.46 21.93
C GLU A 213 5.59 -9.81 21.64
N VAL A 214 4.97 -10.93 22.04
CA VAL A 214 5.45 -12.27 21.65
C VAL A 214 5.40 -12.45 20.14
N ALA A 215 4.29 -12.09 19.49
CA ALA A 215 4.13 -12.22 18.05
C ALA A 215 5.17 -11.40 17.28
N GLU A 216 5.49 -10.20 17.76
CA GLU A 216 6.53 -9.35 17.19
C GLU A 216 7.92 -9.98 17.35
N ALA A 217 8.28 -10.43 18.55
CA ALA A 217 9.54 -11.11 18.78
C ALA A 217 9.72 -12.37 17.93
N LEU A 218 8.62 -13.08 17.61
CA LEU A 218 8.63 -14.25 16.73
C LEU A 218 8.71 -13.90 15.24
N ARG A 219 8.23 -12.73 14.80
CA ARG A 219 8.38 -12.29 13.41
C ARG A 219 9.83 -11.96 13.06
N ASP A 220 10.53 -11.33 13.99
CA ASP A 220 11.92 -10.91 13.81
C ASP A 220 12.91 -12.08 13.98
N ALA A 221 12.52 -13.10 14.76
CA ALA A 221 13.33 -14.27 15.01
C ALA A 221 12.99 -15.41 14.04
N SER A 222 13.95 -15.80 13.19
CA SER A 222 13.84 -16.99 12.34
C SER A 222 14.03 -18.27 13.17
N VAL A 223 13.11 -18.52 14.12
CA VAL A 223 13.19 -19.59 15.13
C VAL A 223 11.93 -20.46 15.13
N THR A 224 12.11 -21.72 15.48
CA THR A 224 11.00 -22.64 15.75
C THR A 224 10.69 -22.62 17.24
N VAL A 225 9.45 -22.29 17.59
CA VAL A 225 8.99 -22.28 18.99
C VAL A 225 8.02 -23.43 19.27
N ARG A 226 8.00 -23.86 20.53
CA ARG A 226 7.06 -24.84 21.07
C ARG A 226 6.19 -24.16 22.12
N ILE A 227 4.89 -24.16 21.90
CA ILE A 227 3.89 -23.60 22.82
C ILE A 227 3.35 -24.75 23.69
N GLU A 228 3.41 -24.61 25.01
CA GLU A 228 2.91 -25.61 25.95
C GLU A 228 1.77 -25.02 26.80
N GLY A 229 0.68 -25.79 26.92
CA GLY A 229 -0.44 -25.46 27.80
C GLY A 229 -0.37 -26.26 29.10
N HIS A 230 -0.72 -25.63 30.22
CA HIS A 230 -0.79 -26.28 31.53
C HIS A 230 -2.18 -26.10 32.16
N THR A 231 -2.53 -27.04 33.04
CA THR A 231 -3.74 -27.02 33.87
C THR A 231 -3.35 -27.47 35.28
N ASP A 232 -4.20 -27.18 36.26
CA ASP A 232 -4.03 -27.73 37.61
C ASP A 232 -4.41 -29.24 37.66
N ASN A 233 -4.39 -29.81 38.85
CA ASN A 233 -4.73 -31.20 39.10
C ASN A 233 -6.21 -31.41 39.49
N VAL A 234 -7.07 -30.40 39.31
CA VAL A 234 -8.49 -30.48 39.63
C VAL A 234 -9.26 -31.00 38.40
N GLY A 235 -10.19 -31.94 38.62
CA GLY A 235 -10.99 -32.53 37.54
C GLY A 235 -10.37 -33.79 36.91
N LYS A 236 -10.88 -34.21 35.75
CA LYS A 236 -10.41 -35.45 35.09
C LYS A 236 -9.17 -35.16 34.26
N ARG A 237 -8.14 -36.00 34.42
CA ARG A 237 -6.90 -35.93 33.62
C ARG A 237 -7.15 -35.82 32.11
N LYS A 238 -8.09 -36.59 31.57
CA LYS A 238 -8.40 -36.55 30.13
C LYS A 238 -8.92 -35.17 29.70
N GLU A 239 -9.78 -34.56 30.49
CA GLU A 239 -10.34 -33.23 30.24
C GLU A 239 -9.24 -32.16 30.35
N ASN A 240 -8.36 -32.28 31.35
CA ASN A 240 -7.21 -31.37 31.55
C ASN A 240 -6.19 -31.43 30.41
N VAL A 241 -5.91 -32.62 29.87
CA VAL A 241 -5.05 -32.79 28.69
C VAL A 241 -5.69 -32.15 27.45
N THR A 242 -6.99 -32.36 27.23
CA THR A 242 -7.71 -31.72 26.11
C THR A 242 -7.74 -30.20 26.26
N LEU A 243 -7.97 -29.67 27.46
CA LEU A 243 -8.04 -28.23 27.71
C LEU A 243 -6.68 -27.55 27.57
N SER A 244 -5.60 -28.19 28.05
CA SER A 244 -4.24 -27.66 27.91
C SER A 244 -3.81 -27.59 26.44
N GLN A 245 -4.09 -28.62 25.64
CA GLN A 245 -3.80 -28.57 24.20
C GLN A 245 -4.61 -27.46 23.51
N ALA A 246 -5.92 -27.39 23.78
CA ALA A 246 -6.76 -26.35 23.19
C ALA A 246 -6.30 -24.92 23.54
N ARG A 247 -5.70 -24.71 24.72
CA ARG A 247 -5.12 -23.42 25.12
C ARG A 247 -3.80 -23.11 24.42
N ALA A 248 -3.01 -24.13 24.06
CA ALA A 248 -1.79 -23.94 23.29
C ALA A 248 -2.08 -23.65 21.80
N ASP A 249 -3.20 -24.16 21.29
CA ASP A 249 -3.63 -23.98 19.89
C ASP A 249 -4.37 -22.65 19.63
N ALA A 250 -4.78 -21.94 20.68
CA ALA A 250 -5.59 -20.72 20.63
C ALA A 250 -4.75 -19.45 20.44
#